data_AF-A0A3L6SGR4-F1
#
_entry.id   AF-A0A3L6SGR4-F1
#
_cell.length_a   1.000
_cell.length_b   1.000
_cell.length_c   1.000
_cell.angle_alpha   90.00
_cell.angle_beta   90.00
_cell.angle_gamma   90.00
#
_symmetry.space_group_name_H-M   'P 1'
#
loop_
_entity.id
_entity.type
_entity.pdbx_description
1 polymer ?
#
loop_
_entity_poly.entity_id
_entity_poly.type
_entity_poly.pdbx_seq_one_letter_code
_entity_poly.pdbx_strand_id
1 'polypeptide(L)'
;MLYAGGVSKPSRPNIRGAILAECADRTAAACTVVDCSAGACALDSVMVTRPMLRAKFCLQPPGDTPTRRSTFDAFLAGYDEFSVTVPKESVVLGDVRIGEVLGAVPEDQVARMRARLLEMAPRVVYRRHGSTAELREASPDAVDLAVRRIRRRVRALEEGDDPDAIYSIKERRRRRC
;
A
#
# COMPACT_ATOMS: atom_id res chain seq x y z
N MET A 1 13.95 8.01 0.57
CA MET A 1 12.66 7.40 0.95
C MET A 1 11.60 8.49 1.08
N LEU A 2 10.32 8.18 0.90
CA LEU A 2 9.21 9.09 1.19
C LEU A 2 8.39 8.58 2.38
N TYR A 3 8.17 9.46 3.34
CA TYR A 3 7.17 9.30 4.39
C TYR A 3 6.06 10.31 4.16
N ALA A 4 4.84 9.82 3.94
CA ALA A 4 3.65 10.63 3.76
C ALA A 4 2.69 10.35 4.93
N GLY A 5 2.90 11.06 6.05
CA GLY A 5 2.09 10.88 7.24
C GLY A 5 2.10 12.13 8.13
N GLY A 6 1.08 12.25 8.97
CA GLY A 6 0.95 13.39 9.88
C GLY A 6 2.00 13.37 10.99
N VAL A 7 2.33 14.55 11.50
CA VAL A 7 3.17 14.71 12.69
C VAL A 7 2.43 14.19 13.93
N SER A 8 3.08 13.36 14.74
CA SER A 8 2.55 12.91 16.03
C SER A 8 2.97 13.86 17.15
N LYS A 9 2.09 14.07 18.15
CA LYS A 9 2.43 14.87 19.33
C LYS A 9 3.63 14.24 20.09
N PRO A 10 4.57 15.06 20.61
CA PRO A 10 5.85 14.59 21.15
C PRO A 10 5.79 13.93 22.54
N SER A 11 4.61 13.63 23.08
CA SER A 11 4.47 13.23 24.48
C SER A 11 5.00 11.81 24.80
N ARG A 12 5.29 10.97 23.79
CA ARG A 12 5.91 9.64 23.92
C ARG A 12 6.75 9.28 22.70
N PRO A 13 7.82 8.46 22.86
CA PRO A 13 8.56 7.90 21.73
C PRO A 13 7.59 7.12 20.85
N ASN A 14 7.52 7.50 19.59
CA ASN A 14 6.59 6.93 18.62
C ASN A 14 7.26 6.85 17.26
N ILE A 15 6.80 5.89 16.46
CA ILE A 15 7.43 5.58 15.17
C ILE A 15 7.43 6.78 14.21
N ARG A 16 6.37 7.61 14.22
CA ARG A 16 6.27 8.79 13.35
C ARG A 16 7.29 9.86 13.75
N GLY A 17 7.48 10.08 15.06
CA GLY A 17 8.51 10.96 15.59
C GLY A 17 9.92 10.47 15.27
N ALA A 18 10.17 9.17 15.40
CA ALA A 18 11.47 8.57 15.04
C ALA A 18 11.79 8.74 13.55
N ILE A 19 10.82 8.50 12.65
CA ILE A 19 10.98 8.72 11.21
C ILE A 19 11.30 10.18 10.88
N LEU A 20 10.59 11.12 11.51
CA LEU A 20 10.79 12.55 11.29
C LEU A 20 12.14 13.03 11.84
N ALA A 21 12.56 12.54 13.01
CA ALA A 21 13.87 12.83 13.58
C ALA A 21 15.00 12.31 12.68
N GLU A 22 14.91 11.05 12.22
CA GLU A 22 15.90 10.50 11.29
C GLU A 22 15.94 11.29 9.97
N CYS A 23 14.80 11.81 9.50
CA CYS A 23 14.73 12.62 8.28
C CYS A 23 15.34 14.02 8.46
N ALA A 24 15.21 14.62 9.66
CA ALA A 24 15.79 15.92 9.98
C ALA A 24 17.33 15.90 9.98
N ASP A 25 17.92 14.77 10.38
CA ASP A 25 19.38 14.60 10.47
C ASP A 25 20.05 14.23 9.14
N ARG A 26 19.29 14.03 8.05
CA ARG A 26 19.84 13.63 6.74
C ARG A 26 19.79 14.74 5.70
N THR A 27 20.75 14.70 4.78
CA THR A 27 20.76 15.55 3.58
C THR A 27 19.48 15.34 2.76
N ALA A 28 18.99 16.41 2.13
CA ALA A 28 17.77 16.43 1.30
C ALA A 28 17.70 15.35 0.18
N ALA A 29 18.83 14.74 -0.18
CA ALA A 29 18.90 13.64 -1.14
C ALA A 29 18.33 12.30 -0.62
N ALA A 30 18.35 12.07 0.70
CA ALA A 30 17.94 10.80 1.30
C ALA A 30 16.47 10.80 1.75
N CYS A 31 15.98 11.97 2.20
CA CYS A 31 14.63 12.11 2.73
C CYS A 31 14.05 13.48 2.38
N THR A 32 12.75 13.51 2.06
CA THR A 32 12.00 14.74 1.80
C THR A 32 10.76 14.71 2.67
N VAL A 33 10.67 15.66 3.61
CA VAL A 33 9.44 15.88 4.39
C VAL A 33 8.52 16.77 3.57
N VAL A 34 7.28 16.32 3.37
CA VAL A 34 6.23 17.12 2.74
C VAL A 34 5.30 17.61 3.84
N ASP A 35 5.28 18.91 4.09
CA ASP A 35 4.34 19.51 5.03
C ASP A 35 3.03 19.86 4.33
N CYS A 36 1.96 19.18 4.73
CA CYS A 36 0.60 19.41 4.25
C CYS A 36 -0.25 20.20 5.25
N SER A 37 0.37 20.85 6.25
CA SER A 37 -0.31 21.71 7.20
C SER A 37 -1.11 22.81 6.50
N ALA A 38 -2.17 23.29 7.17
CA ALA A 38 -3.07 24.32 6.66
C ALA A 38 -3.70 24.04 5.27
N GLY A 39 -3.73 22.79 4.81
CA GLY A 39 -4.35 22.41 3.53
C GLY A 39 -3.46 22.68 2.30
N ALA A 40 -2.16 22.92 2.47
CA ALA A 40 -1.23 23.21 1.38
C ALA A 40 -1.26 22.14 0.26
N CYS A 41 -1.40 20.86 0.63
CA CYS A 41 -1.46 19.74 -0.31
C CYS A 41 -2.84 19.51 -0.96
N ALA A 42 -3.90 20.17 -0.47
CA ALA A 42 -5.24 20.05 -1.05
C ALA A 42 -5.40 20.92 -2.31
N LEU A 43 -4.66 22.04 -2.37
CA LEU A 43 -4.70 23.00 -3.47
C LEU A 43 -3.57 22.79 -4.49
N ASP A 44 -2.45 22.20 -4.07
CA ASP A 44 -1.32 21.87 -4.94
C ASP A 44 -0.92 20.40 -4.80
N SER A 45 -1.38 19.58 -5.75
CA SER A 45 -1.06 18.16 -5.80
C SER A 45 0.39 17.87 -6.21
N VAL A 46 1.10 18.83 -6.81
CA VAL A 46 2.49 18.68 -7.24
C VAL A 46 3.41 18.54 -6.03
N MET A 47 3.08 19.22 -4.92
CA MET A 47 3.80 19.14 -3.65
C MET A 47 3.92 17.70 -3.12
N VAL A 48 2.90 16.87 -3.35
CA VAL A 48 2.90 15.46 -2.93
C VAL A 48 3.39 14.56 -4.07
N THR A 49 2.93 14.82 -5.30
CA THR A 49 3.17 13.94 -6.45
C THR A 49 4.64 13.90 -6.86
N ARG A 50 5.34 15.04 -6.84
CA ARG A 50 6.74 15.11 -7.25
C ARG A 50 7.68 14.34 -6.31
N PRO A 51 7.57 14.45 -4.97
CA PRO A 51 8.29 13.57 -4.05
C PRO A 51 7.91 12.10 -4.19
N MET A 52 6.63 11.77 -4.42
CA MET A 52 6.18 10.39 -4.65
C MET A 52 6.85 9.75 -5.87
N LEU A 53 6.88 10.45 -7.00
CA LEU A 53 7.48 9.92 -8.23
C LEU A 53 9.01 9.75 -8.14
N ARG A 54 9.68 10.50 -7.26
CA ARG A 54 11.13 10.40 -7.04
C ARG A 54 11.51 9.39 -5.97
N ALA A 55 10.55 8.93 -5.16
CA ALA A 55 10.82 8.03 -4.06
C ALA A 55 11.19 6.61 -4.55
N LYS A 56 12.24 6.04 -3.97
CA LYS A 56 12.57 4.61 -4.14
C LYS A 56 11.65 3.70 -3.32
N PHE A 57 11.36 4.12 -2.09
CA PHE A 57 10.52 3.42 -1.12
C PHE A 57 9.51 4.38 -0.48
N CYS A 58 8.32 3.85 -0.19
CA CYS A 58 7.28 4.51 0.60
C CYS A 58 7.18 3.82 1.97
N LEU A 59 7.15 4.60 3.05
CA LEU A 59 7.01 4.07 4.41
C LEU A 59 5.54 4.01 4.83
N GLN A 60 5.12 2.86 5.38
CA GLN A 60 3.79 2.66 5.97
C GLN A 60 3.95 2.22 7.44
N PRO A 61 4.04 3.16 8.40
CA PRO A 61 4.18 2.82 9.81
C PRO A 61 2.90 2.21 10.39
N PRO A 62 3.02 1.40 11.46
CA PRO A 62 1.87 0.85 12.16
C PRO A 62 0.99 1.96 12.75
N GLY A 63 -0.33 1.82 12.59
CA GLY A 63 -1.32 2.83 13.00
C GLY A 63 -1.88 3.68 11.86
N ASP A 64 -1.28 3.62 10.67
CA ASP A 64 -2.00 3.94 9.44
C ASP A 64 -3.02 2.83 9.18
N THR A 65 -4.26 3.21 8.86
CA THR A 65 -5.47 2.39 9.03
C THR A 65 -5.23 0.94 8.58
N PRO A 66 -5.43 -0.08 9.44
CA PRO A 66 -5.25 -1.49 9.05
C PRO A 66 -6.21 -1.90 7.93
N THR A 67 -7.26 -1.10 7.70
CA THR A 67 -8.22 -1.24 6.62
C THR A 67 -7.87 -0.45 5.35
N ARG A 68 -6.70 0.20 5.29
CA ARG A 68 -6.27 0.88 4.06
C ARG A 68 -6.15 -0.13 2.93
N ARG A 69 -6.60 0.30 1.75
CA ARG A 69 -6.44 -0.42 0.49
C ARG A 69 -5.01 -0.95 0.29
N SER A 70 -4.00 -0.13 0.60
CA SER A 70 -2.59 -0.53 0.46
C SER A 70 -2.21 -1.73 1.33
N THR A 71 -2.79 -1.85 2.53
CA THR A 71 -2.53 -2.98 3.44
C THR A 71 -3.17 -4.27 2.91
N PHE A 72 -4.40 -4.21 2.42
CA PHE A 72 -5.09 -5.37 1.85
C PHE A 72 -4.50 -5.80 0.51
N ASP A 73 -4.23 -4.85 -0.38
CA ASP A 73 -3.54 -5.11 -1.64
C ASP A 73 -2.18 -5.77 -1.35
N ALA A 74 -1.46 -5.31 -0.31
CA ALA A 74 -0.19 -5.90 0.05
C ALA A 74 -0.28 -7.34 0.56
N PHE A 75 -1.32 -7.65 1.35
CA PHE A 75 -1.55 -9.01 1.85
C PHE A 75 -1.94 -9.99 0.74
N LEU A 76 -2.86 -9.60 -0.15
CA LEU A 76 -3.30 -10.42 -1.29
C LEU A 76 -2.15 -10.75 -2.25
N ALA A 77 -1.13 -9.91 -2.25
CA ALA A 77 -0.05 -9.91 -3.21
C ALA A 77 1.24 -10.55 -2.67
N GLY A 78 1.25 -11.07 -1.43
CA GLY A 78 2.46 -11.61 -0.79
C GLY A 78 3.43 -10.49 -0.43
N TYR A 79 3.21 -9.88 0.74
CA TYR A 79 3.91 -8.64 1.16
C TYR A 79 5.45 -8.77 1.14
N ASP A 80 5.98 -9.97 1.34
CA ASP A 80 7.40 -10.30 1.31
C ASP A 80 8.04 -10.18 -0.09
N GLU A 81 7.26 -10.26 -1.17
CA GLU A 81 7.78 -10.23 -2.54
C GLU A 81 8.08 -8.80 -3.03
N PHE A 82 7.52 -7.78 -2.38
CA PHE A 82 7.65 -6.38 -2.84
C PHE A 82 7.75 -5.33 -1.72
N SER A 83 7.83 -5.73 -0.46
CA SER A 83 8.02 -4.81 0.67
C SER A 83 9.22 -5.20 1.54
N VAL A 84 9.76 -4.22 2.27
CA VAL A 84 10.83 -4.41 3.26
C VAL A 84 10.23 -4.18 4.64
N THR A 85 10.39 -5.17 5.53
CA THR A 85 9.87 -5.07 6.90
C THR A 85 10.94 -4.51 7.82
N VAL A 86 10.62 -3.41 8.51
CA VAL A 86 11.49 -2.80 9.53
C VAL A 86 10.78 -2.89 10.88
N PRO A 87 11.36 -3.56 11.90
CA PRO A 87 10.75 -3.67 13.22
C PRO A 87 10.52 -2.30 13.87
N LYS A 88 9.29 -2.04 14.32
CA LYS A 88 8.90 -0.75 14.91
C LYS A 88 9.70 -0.46 16.18
N GLU A 89 9.81 -1.46 17.05
CA GLU A 89 10.42 -1.33 18.38
C GLU A 89 11.89 -0.92 18.24
N SER A 90 12.64 -1.57 17.36
CA SER A 90 14.05 -1.25 17.08
C SER A 90 14.25 0.15 16.51
N VAL A 91 13.31 0.66 15.71
CA VAL A 91 13.37 2.04 15.20
C VAL A 91 13.06 3.05 16.30
N VAL A 92 12.07 2.76 17.15
CA VAL A 92 11.66 3.67 18.23
C VAL A 92 12.70 3.73 19.35
N LEU A 93 13.38 2.62 19.62
CA LEU A 93 14.45 2.53 20.63
C LEU A 93 15.81 3.02 20.09
N GLY A 94 15.96 3.16 18.77
CA GLY A 94 17.16 3.69 18.12
C GLY A 94 18.19 2.63 17.72
N ASP A 95 17.88 1.34 17.87
CA ASP A 95 18.76 0.22 17.49
C ASP A 95 18.94 0.11 15.96
N VAL A 96 17.95 0.57 15.19
CA VAL A 96 17.92 0.44 13.73
C VAL A 96 17.57 1.77 13.07
N ARG A 97 18.38 2.19 12.10
CA ARG A 97 18.12 3.36 11.26
C ARG A 97 17.47 2.94 9.95
N ILE A 98 16.31 3.52 9.62
CA ILE A 98 15.51 3.15 8.46
C ILE A 98 16.30 3.38 7.17
N GLY A 99 17.02 4.51 7.06
CA GLY A 99 17.77 4.83 5.85
C GLY A 99 18.96 3.91 5.62
N GLU A 100 19.48 3.22 6.63
CA GLU A 100 20.51 2.18 6.45
C GLU A 100 19.89 0.89 5.92
N VAL A 101 18.78 0.45 6.51
CA VAL A 101 18.05 -0.74 6.04
C VAL A 101 17.63 -0.59 4.59
N LEU A 102 17.05 0.57 4.23
CA LEU A 102 16.63 0.83 2.85
C LEU A 102 17.80 1.06 1.90
N GLY A 103 18.93 1.58 2.40
CA GLY A 103 20.15 1.77 1.62
C GLY A 103 20.89 0.46 1.34
N ALA A 104 20.69 -0.56 2.18
CA ALA A 104 21.26 -1.89 2.00
C ALA A 104 20.52 -2.73 0.94
N VAL A 105 19.33 -2.30 0.49
CA VAL A 105 18.58 -3.01 -0.55
C VAL A 105 19.21 -2.76 -1.91
N PRO A 106 19.69 -3.79 -2.63
CA PRO A 106 20.30 -3.64 -3.94
C PRO A 106 19.32 -3.09 -4.99
N GLU A 107 19.79 -2.26 -5.92
CA GLU A 107 18.94 -1.65 -6.96
C GLU A 107 18.26 -2.69 -7.86
N ASP A 108 18.90 -3.83 -8.12
CA ASP A 108 18.31 -4.94 -8.88
C ASP A 108 17.15 -5.59 -8.10
N GLN A 109 17.24 -5.66 -6.77
CA GLN A 109 16.14 -6.11 -5.93
C GLN A 109 14.99 -5.10 -5.96
N VAL A 110 15.28 -3.80 -5.89
CA VAL A 110 14.27 -2.74 -6.02
C VAL A 110 13.54 -2.85 -7.36
N ALA A 111 14.26 -3.10 -8.46
CA ALA A 111 13.67 -3.29 -9.77
C ALA A 111 12.73 -4.50 -9.81
N ARG A 112 13.11 -5.63 -9.22
CA ARG A 112 12.25 -6.82 -9.10
C ARG A 112 11.00 -6.56 -8.27
N MET A 113 11.15 -5.91 -7.11
CA MET A 113 10.02 -5.55 -6.25
C MET A 113 9.02 -4.64 -6.99
N ARG A 114 9.53 -3.68 -7.79
CA ARG A 114 8.69 -2.81 -8.63
C ARG A 114 7.98 -3.57 -9.75
N ALA A 115 8.68 -4.46 -10.45
CA ALA A 115 8.05 -5.31 -11.47
C ALA A 115 6.93 -6.14 -10.86
N ARG A 116 7.17 -6.71 -9.67
CA ARG A 116 6.19 -7.50 -8.94
C ARG A 116 4.96 -6.69 -8.53
N LEU A 117 5.16 -5.47 -8.01
CA LEU A 117 4.06 -4.53 -7.76
C LEU A 117 3.24 -4.21 -9.02
N LEU A 118 3.88 -4.07 -10.18
CA LEU A 118 3.19 -3.78 -11.44
C LEU A 118 2.38 -4.98 -11.96
N GLU A 119 2.90 -6.20 -11.81
CA GLU A 119 2.15 -7.44 -12.10
C GLU A 119 0.91 -7.59 -11.22
N MET A 120 1.01 -7.16 -9.97
CA MET A 120 -0.03 -7.32 -8.95
C MET A 120 -0.91 -6.08 -8.78
N ALA A 121 -0.60 -5.00 -9.48
CA ALA A 121 -1.36 -3.76 -9.45
C ALA A 121 -2.86 -4.09 -9.62
N PRO A 122 -3.75 -3.59 -8.76
CA PRO A 122 -5.07 -4.16 -8.63
C PRO A 122 -5.83 -4.13 -9.96
N ARG A 123 -6.26 -5.32 -10.40
CA ARG A 123 -7.40 -5.46 -11.32
C ARG A 123 -8.73 -5.05 -10.66
N VAL A 124 -8.72 -4.83 -9.35
CA VAL A 124 -9.86 -4.39 -8.54
C VAL A 124 -9.65 -2.94 -8.16
N VAL A 125 -10.45 -2.06 -8.77
CA VAL A 125 -10.46 -0.64 -8.45
C VAL A 125 -11.35 -0.43 -7.23
N TYR A 126 -10.78 0.03 -6.12
CA TYR A 126 -11.57 0.53 -5.00
C TYR A 126 -12.05 1.93 -5.38
N ARG A 127 -13.33 2.00 -5.74
CA ARG A 127 -13.97 3.19 -6.31
C ARG A 127 -14.30 4.19 -5.18
N ARG A 128 -14.05 5.49 -5.41
CA ARG A 128 -14.51 6.56 -4.51
C ARG A 128 -16.02 6.73 -4.69
N HIS A 129 -16.76 6.95 -3.60
CA HIS A 129 -18.17 7.34 -3.68
C HIS A 129 -18.32 8.62 -4.54
N GLY A 130 -19.18 8.57 -5.57
CA GLY A 130 -19.43 9.69 -6.49
C GLY A 130 -18.73 9.64 -7.86
N SER A 131 -18.06 8.55 -8.23
CA SER A 131 -17.50 8.32 -9.58
C SER A 131 -18.57 8.27 -10.68
N THR A 132 -18.24 8.76 -11.88
CA THR A 132 -19.16 8.85 -13.04
C THR A 132 -19.66 7.49 -13.54
N ALA A 133 -20.78 7.49 -14.26
CA ALA A 133 -21.42 6.28 -14.78
C ALA A 133 -20.51 5.51 -15.75
N GLU A 134 -19.71 6.19 -16.58
CA GLU A 134 -18.82 5.53 -17.53
C GLU A 134 -17.74 4.69 -16.84
N LEU A 135 -17.25 5.15 -15.68
CA LEU A 135 -16.26 4.43 -14.87
C LEU A 135 -16.88 3.22 -14.12
N ARG A 136 -18.21 3.18 -13.94
CA ARG A 136 -18.90 2.02 -13.36
C ARG A 136 -19.03 0.88 -14.37
N GLU A 137 -19.17 1.19 -15.65
CA GLU A 137 -19.30 0.19 -16.72
C GLU A 137 -17.94 -0.37 -17.17
N ALA A 138 -16.88 0.44 -17.13
CA ALA A 138 -15.56 0.06 -17.62
C ALA A 138 -14.82 -0.95 -16.74
N SER A 139 -15.02 -0.94 -15.41
CA SER A 139 -14.36 -1.89 -14.51
C SER A 139 -15.19 -2.14 -13.23
N PRO A 140 -15.50 -3.41 -12.91
CA PRO A 140 -16.20 -3.75 -11.67
C PRO A 140 -15.35 -3.41 -10.44
N ASP A 141 -15.96 -2.84 -9.41
CA ASP A 141 -15.29 -2.57 -8.13
C ASP A 141 -15.38 -3.76 -7.15
N ALA A 142 -14.80 -3.59 -5.96
CA ALA A 142 -14.81 -4.60 -4.92
C ALA A 142 -16.23 -5.02 -4.48
N VAL A 143 -17.20 -4.09 -4.50
CA VAL A 143 -18.61 -4.35 -4.14
C VAL A 143 -19.31 -5.10 -5.28
N ASP A 144 -19.10 -4.68 -6.52
CA ASP A 144 -19.62 -5.33 -7.73
C ASP A 144 -19.17 -6.80 -7.78
N LEU A 145 -17.89 -7.05 -7.46
CA LEU A 145 -17.32 -8.40 -7.36
C LEU A 145 -17.90 -9.20 -6.20
N ALA A 146 -18.10 -8.58 -5.02
CA ALA A 146 -18.68 -9.22 -3.85
C ALA A 146 -20.14 -9.64 -4.11
N VAL A 147 -20.98 -8.73 -4.63
CA VAL A 147 -22.38 -9.02 -4.98
C VAL A 147 -22.46 -10.13 -6.03
N ARG A 148 -21.58 -10.09 -7.05
CA ARG A 148 -21.52 -11.14 -8.06
C ARG A 148 -21.14 -12.50 -7.45
N ARG A 149 -20.23 -12.53 -6.47
CA ARG A 149 -19.87 -13.76 -5.73
C ARG A 149 -21.02 -14.26 -4.86
N ILE A 150 -21.70 -13.38 -4.12
CA ILE A 150 -22.87 -13.74 -3.30
C ILE A 150 -23.95 -14.35 -4.16
N ARG A 151 -24.29 -13.73 -5.31
CA ARG A 151 -25.29 -14.27 -6.25
C ARG A 151 -24.94 -15.67 -6.76
N ARG A 152 -23.65 -15.93 -7.05
CA ARG A 152 -23.20 -17.28 -7.45
C ARG A 152 -23.32 -18.29 -6.32
N ARG A 153 -23.00 -17.90 -5.09
CA ARG A 153 -23.15 -18.75 -3.91
C ARG A 153 -24.61 -19.12 -3.65
N VAL A 154 -25.52 -18.14 -3.75
CA VAL A 154 -26.96 -18.38 -3.55
C VAL A 154 -27.49 -19.38 -4.58
N ARG A 155 -27.13 -19.23 -5.86
CA ARG A 155 -27.52 -20.20 -6.89
C ARG A 155 -26.99 -21.60 -6.62
N ALA A 156 -25.72 -21.73 -6.22
CA ALA A 156 -25.16 -23.03 -5.87
C ALA A 156 -25.94 -23.70 -4.71
N LEU A 157 -26.38 -22.93 -3.71
CA LEU A 157 -27.24 -23.42 -2.64
C LEU A 157 -28.63 -23.85 -3.13
N GLU A 158 -29.22 -23.12 -4.08
CA GLU A 158 -30.53 -23.44 -4.68
C GLU A 158 -30.47 -24.68 -5.57
N GLU A 159 -29.37 -24.86 -6.30
CA GLU A 159 -29.16 -25.94 -7.27
C GLU A 159 -28.60 -27.23 -6.62
N GLY A 160 -28.26 -27.20 -5.32
CA GLY A 160 -27.69 -28.34 -4.59
C GLY A 160 -26.21 -28.60 -4.88
N ASP A 161 -25.52 -27.63 -5.49
CA ASP A 161 -24.08 -27.65 -5.76
C ASP A 161 -23.26 -27.22 -4.54
N ASP A 162 -21.95 -27.48 -4.55
CA ASP A 162 -21.03 -27.03 -3.49
C ASP A 162 -20.87 -25.49 -3.48
N PRO A 163 -21.39 -24.79 -2.46
CA PRO A 163 -21.35 -23.33 -2.37
C PRO A 163 -19.97 -22.77 -2.01
N ASP A 164 -19.05 -23.62 -1.54
CA ASP A 164 -17.69 -23.27 -1.13
C ASP A 164 -16.64 -23.53 -2.22
N ALA A 165 -17.02 -24.17 -3.32
CA ALA A 165 -16.18 -24.33 -4.51
C ALA A 165 -15.64 -22.99 -5.08
N ILE A 166 -16.32 -21.86 -4.81
CA ILE A 166 -15.88 -20.51 -5.19
C ILE A 166 -14.65 -19.98 -4.42
N TYR A 167 -14.33 -20.61 -3.28
CA TYR A 167 -13.19 -20.30 -2.41
C TYR A 167 -12.05 -21.29 -2.57
N SER A 168 -12.30 -22.44 -3.19
CA SER A 168 -11.26 -23.39 -3.56
C SER A 168 -10.29 -22.70 -4.54
N ILE A 169 -9.08 -22.43 -4.08
CA ILE A 169 -7.93 -22.00 -4.89
C ILE A 169 -7.53 -23.19 -5.76
N LYS A 170 -8.33 -23.54 -6.76
CA LYS A 170 -7.79 -24.28 -7.89
C LYS A 170 -6.84 -23.31 -8.57
N GLU A 171 -5.53 -23.58 -8.48
CA GLU A 171 -4.49 -22.96 -9.28
C GLU A 171 -4.99 -22.89 -10.74
N ARG A 172 -5.60 -21.77 -11.11
CA ARG A 172 -5.72 -21.38 -12.52
C ARG A 172 -4.35 -20.84 -12.93
N ARG A 173 -3.32 -21.71 -12.85
CA ARG A 173 -2.15 -21.67 -13.72
C ARG A 173 -2.62 -21.92 -15.15
N ARG A 174 -3.45 -21.04 -15.70
CA ARG A 174 -3.48 -20.85 -17.15
C ARG A 174 -2.24 -20.03 -17.45
N ARG A 175 -1.13 -20.74 -17.62
CA ARG A 175 -0.02 -20.33 -18.46
C ARG A 175 -0.63 -19.74 -19.73
N ARG A 176 -0.60 -18.43 -19.86
CA ARG A 176 -0.57 -17.78 -21.16
C ARG A 176 0.75 -17.05 -21.17
N CYS A 177 1.60 -17.47 -22.09
CA CYS A 177 2.80 -16.77 -22.50
C CYS A 177 2.51 -15.30 -22.78
#